data_AF-A0A2Z6PGK3-F1
#
_entry.id   AF-A0A2Z6PGK3-F1
#
_cell.length_a   1.000
_cell.length_b   1.000
_cell.length_c   1.000
_cell.angle_alpha   90.00
_cell.angle_beta   90.00
_cell.angle_gamma   90.00
#
_symmetry.space_group_name_H-M   'P 1'
#
loop_
_entity.id
_entity.type
_entity.pdbx_description
1 polymer ?
#
loop_
_entity_poly.entity_id
_entity_poly.type
_entity_poly.pdbx_seq_one_letter_code
_entity_poly.pdbx_strand_id
1 'polypeptide(L)'
;MAIVESIGKIPLQDPPEEEFSAADLTWTKFGNAEHHDEVALIPYDRVDAFIIGECSNVLCPTRFHIERGRKRIIGTLKEYKDDEYLEYRQ
;
A
#
# COMPACT_ATOMS: atom_id res chain seq x y z
N MET A 1 4.77 18.60 7.51
CA MET A 1 3.86 18.36 6.36
C MET A 1 2.49 18.89 6.74
N ALA A 2 1.79 19.55 5.81
CA ALA A 2 0.39 19.91 6.01
C ALA A 2 -0.47 18.64 6.06
N ILE A 3 -1.51 18.63 6.89
CA ILE A 3 -2.44 17.51 6.97
C ILE A 3 -3.41 17.60 5.79
N VAL A 4 -3.54 16.51 5.08
CA VAL A 4 -4.42 16.35 3.92
C VAL A 4 -5.65 15.57 4.37
N GLU A 5 -6.82 16.20 4.29
CA GLU A 5 -8.09 15.59 4.69
C GLU A 5 -8.78 14.83 3.55
N SER A 6 -8.19 14.76 2.36
CA SER A 6 -8.81 14.15 1.18
C SER A 6 -7.82 13.37 0.33
N ILE A 7 -8.12 12.09 0.06
CA ILE A 7 -7.21 11.18 -0.67
C ILE A 7 -6.85 11.69 -2.07
N GLY A 8 -7.78 12.35 -2.77
CA GLY A 8 -7.54 12.91 -4.10
C GLY A 8 -6.58 14.10 -4.15
N LYS A 9 -6.16 14.63 -2.98
CA LYS A 9 -5.13 15.67 -2.89
C LYS A 9 -3.72 15.10 -2.69
N ILE A 10 -3.61 13.80 -2.43
CA ILE A 10 -2.32 13.12 -2.26
C ILE A 10 -1.77 12.81 -3.66
N PRO A 11 -0.50 13.13 -3.95
CA PRO A 11 0.09 12.85 -5.25
C PRO A 11 0.23 11.34 -5.45
N LEU A 12 -0.21 10.87 -6.62
CA LEU A 12 0.09 9.53 -7.11
C LEU A 12 1.56 9.49 -7.53
N GLN A 13 2.31 8.52 -6.99
CA GLN A 13 3.74 8.39 -7.19
C GLN A 13 4.04 7.12 -7.95
N ASP A 14 4.77 7.27 -9.06
CA ASP A 14 5.17 6.17 -9.93
C ASP A 14 6.69 6.25 -10.19
N PRO A 15 7.52 5.82 -9.23
CA PRO A 15 8.97 5.87 -9.38
C PRO A 15 9.42 5.08 -10.62
N PRO A 16 10.36 5.59 -11.44
CA PRO A 16 10.80 4.91 -12.65
C PRO A 16 11.67 3.67 -12.38
N GLU A 17 12.15 3.49 -11.16
CA GLU A 17 12.99 2.37 -10.74
C GLU A 17 12.25 1.03 -10.86
N GLU A 18 12.98 -0.04 -11.21
CA GLU A 18 12.41 -1.39 -11.34
C GLU A 18 11.86 -1.91 -10.00
N GLU A 19 12.51 -1.52 -8.90
CA GLU A 19 12.13 -1.79 -7.52
C GLU A 19 12.31 -0.50 -6.71
N PHE A 20 11.40 -0.23 -5.78
CA PHE A 20 11.46 0.96 -4.92
C PHE A 20 10.91 0.63 -3.54
N SER A 21 11.16 1.50 -2.58
CA SER A 21 10.90 1.27 -1.16
C SER A 21 10.20 2.47 -0.52
N ALA A 22 9.88 2.37 0.77
CA ALA A 22 9.33 3.47 1.56
C ALA A 22 10.25 4.70 1.58
N ALA A 23 11.57 4.52 1.42
CA ALA A 23 12.53 5.62 1.38
C ALA A 23 12.45 6.44 0.08
N ASP A 24 11.93 5.85 -0.99
CA ASP A 24 11.83 6.46 -2.33
C ASP A 24 10.50 7.20 -2.52
N LEU A 25 9.58 7.09 -1.54
CA LEU A 25 8.27 7.72 -1.58
C LEU A 25 8.23 9.01 -0.76
N THR A 26 7.46 9.97 -1.27
CA THR A 26 7.06 11.18 -0.56
C THR A 26 5.82 10.89 0.28
N TRP A 27 6.00 10.81 1.60
CA TRP A 27 4.93 10.59 2.54
C TRP A 27 4.12 11.87 2.78
N THR A 28 2.81 11.72 2.93
CA THR A 28 1.87 12.80 3.19
C THR A 28 1.08 12.48 4.45
N LYS A 29 0.93 13.45 5.34
CA LYS A 29 0.06 13.31 6.51
C LYS A 29 -1.40 13.32 6.06
N PHE A 30 -2.10 12.20 6.18
CA PHE A 30 -3.49 12.05 5.80
C PHE A 30 -4.36 11.81 7.03
N GLY A 31 -5.47 12.55 7.13
CA GLY A 31 -6.38 12.47 8.27
C GLY A 31 -6.83 13.84 8.74
N ASN A 32 -7.08 13.98 10.03
CA ASN A 32 -7.48 15.23 10.67
C ASN A 32 -6.43 15.68 11.71
N ALA A 33 -6.68 16.81 12.37
CA ALA A 33 -5.73 17.37 13.33
C ALA A 33 -5.44 16.47 14.55
N GLU A 34 -6.40 15.63 14.94
CA GLU A 34 -6.29 14.74 16.12
C GLU A 34 -5.76 13.35 15.76
N HIS A 35 -6.08 12.86 14.55
CA HIS A 35 -5.77 11.54 14.04
C HIS A 35 -5.29 11.66 12.60
N HIS A 36 -3.98 11.44 12.41
CA HIS A 36 -3.38 11.43 11.08
C HIS A 36 -2.35 10.30 10.98
N ASP A 37 -2.26 9.75 9.78
CA ASP A 37 -1.27 8.75 9.40
C ASP A 37 -0.37 9.32 8.31
N GLU A 38 0.83 8.77 8.17
CA GLU A 38 1.69 9.06 7.03
C GLU A 38 1.41 8.04 5.94
N VAL A 39 1.00 8.53 4.76
CA VAL A 39 0.62 7.67 3.63
C VAL A 39 1.26 8.14 2.33
N ALA A 40 1.45 7.22 1.41
CA ALA A 40 1.84 7.48 0.02
C ALA A 40 0.90 6.72 -0.92
N LEU A 41 0.62 7.28 -2.09
CA LEU A 41 -0.19 6.65 -3.11
C LEU A 41 0.70 6.14 -4.25
N ILE A 42 0.55 4.87 -4.60
CA ILE A 42 1.23 4.25 -5.74
C ILE A 42 0.21 3.55 -6.64
N PRO A 43 0.49 3.42 -7.95
CA PRO A 43 -0.31 2.59 -8.84
C PRO A 43 -0.36 1.13 -8.37
N TYR A 44 -1.53 0.49 -8.50
CA TYR A 44 -1.73 -0.89 -8.03
C TYR A 44 -0.84 -1.91 -8.76
N ASP A 45 -0.58 -1.69 -10.04
CA ASP A 45 0.34 -2.49 -10.87
C ASP A 45 1.80 -2.40 -10.41
N ARG A 46 2.16 -1.36 -9.65
CA ARG A 46 3.51 -1.15 -9.10
C ARG A 46 3.67 -1.70 -7.68
N VAL A 47 2.63 -2.28 -7.08
CA VAL A 47 2.68 -2.87 -5.72
C VAL A 47 3.74 -3.97 -5.61
N ASP A 48 3.86 -4.82 -6.65
CA ASP A 48 4.87 -5.89 -6.69
C ASP A 48 6.29 -5.31 -6.59
N ALA A 49 6.60 -4.24 -7.34
CA ALA A 49 7.89 -3.55 -7.33
C ALA A 49 8.20 -2.92 -5.96
N PHE A 50 7.20 -2.33 -5.31
CA PHE A 50 7.32 -1.80 -3.95
C PHE A 50 7.65 -2.89 -2.94
N ILE A 51 6.91 -3.99 -2.95
CA ILE A 51 7.11 -5.08 -1.99
C ILE A 51 8.52 -5.68 -2.15
N ILE A 52 9.00 -5.88 -3.38
CA ILE A 52 10.33 -6.44 -3.62
C ILE A 52 11.42 -5.48 -3.14
N GLY A 53 11.31 -4.18 -3.46
CA GLY A 53 12.28 -3.18 -3.00
C GLY A 53 12.31 -3.04 -1.48
N GLU A 54 11.13 -3.01 -0.84
CA GLU A 54 11.02 -2.95 0.62
C GLU A 54 11.56 -4.21 1.31
N CYS A 55 11.32 -5.40 0.76
CA CYS A 55 11.88 -6.66 1.28
C CYS A 55 13.40 -6.72 1.16
N SER A 56 13.97 -6.06 0.15
CA SER A 56 15.42 -6.03 -0.10
C SER A 56 16.17 -5.06 0.83
N ASN A 57 15.45 -4.28 1.64
CA ASN A 57 16.06 -3.37 2.59
C ASN A 57 16.67 -4.13 3.80
N VAL A 58 18.00 -4.25 3.78
CA VAL A 58 18.76 -4.96 4.82
C VAL A 58 18.69 -4.32 6.21
N LEU A 59 18.32 -3.03 6.31
CA LEU A 59 18.24 -2.31 7.58
C LEU A 59 16.94 -2.58 8.33
N CYS A 60 15.86 -2.88 7.60
CA CYS A 60 14.55 -3.19 8.17
C CYS A 60 13.87 -4.23 7.28
N PRO A 61 14.19 -5.53 7.46
CA PRO A 61 13.63 -6.57 6.62
C PRO A 61 12.13 -6.73 6.91
N THR A 62 11.30 -6.00 6.17
CA THR A 62 9.85 -6.06 6.29
C THR A 62 9.37 -7.38 5.70
N ARG A 63 8.76 -8.23 6.54
CA ARG A 63 8.23 -9.53 6.11
C ARG A 63 6.78 -9.38 5.66
N PHE A 64 6.58 -8.99 4.41
CA PHE A 64 5.26 -9.05 3.82
C PHE A 64 4.84 -10.52 3.62
N HIS A 65 3.69 -10.90 4.15
CA HIS A 65 3.05 -12.16 3.77
C HIS A 65 2.42 -11.97 2.38
N ILE A 66 3.18 -12.31 1.34
CA ILE A 66 2.68 -12.25 -0.03
C ILE A 66 1.88 -13.53 -0.29
N GLU A 67 0.57 -13.49 -0.09
CA GLU A 67 -0.30 -14.49 -0.70
C GLU A 67 -0.21 -14.30 -2.21
N ARG A 68 0.30 -15.32 -2.94
CA ARG A 68 0.18 -15.38 -4.40
C ARG A 68 -1.29 -15.57 -4.77
N GLY A 69 -2.09 -14.54 -4.57
CA GLY A 69 -3.43 -14.44 -5.12
C GLY A 69 -3.29 -14.45 -6.65
N ARG A 70 -3.86 -15.46 -7.31
CA ARG A 70 -4.01 -15.43 -8.77
C ARG A 70 -4.63 -14.09 -9.14
N LYS A 71 -3.94 -13.25 -9.95
CA LYS A 71 -4.53 -12.05 -10.56
C LYS A 71 -5.83 -12.48 -11.24
N ARG A 72 -6.98 -12.16 -10.63
CA ARG A 72 -8.28 -12.57 -11.14
C ARG A 72 -8.63 -11.66 -12.31
N ILE A 73 -9.13 -12.23 -13.40
CA ILE A 73 -9.61 -11.44 -14.54
C ILE A 73 -10.85 -10.65 -14.08
N ILE A 74 -10.91 -9.36 -14.41
CA ILE A 74 -12.05 -8.49 -14.09
C ILE A 74 -13.36 -9.18 -14.51
N GLY A 75 -14.31 -9.30 -13.58
CA GLY A 75 -15.62 -9.94 -13.82
C GLY A 75 -15.70 -11.45 -13.56
N THR A 76 -14.63 -12.11 -13.10
CA THR A 76 -14.66 -13.57 -12.78
C THR A 76 -15.07 -13.91 -11.35
N LEU A 77 -15.38 -12.91 -10.52
CA LEU A 77 -15.90 -13.16 -9.16
C LEU A 77 -17.32 -13.73 -9.26
N LYS A 78 -17.48 -15.02 -8.96
CA LYS A 78 -18.81 -15.67 -8.90
C LYS A 78 -19.49 -15.47 -7.56
N GLU A 79 -18.74 -15.42 -6.46
CA GLU A 79 -19.23 -15.23 -5.10
C GLU A 79 -18.22 -14.43 -4.29
N TYR A 80 -18.74 -13.52 -3.44
CA TYR A 80 -17.98 -12.82 -2.43
C TYR A 80 -17.96 -13.71 -1.18
N LYS A 81 -16.81 -14.26 -0.82
CA LYS A 81 -16.61 -14.74 0.54
C LYS A 81 -16.18 -13.53 1.34
N ASP A 82 -16.88 -13.28 2.44
CA ASP A 82 -16.39 -12.40 3.49
C ASP A 82 -15.12 -13.09 4.00
N ASP A 83 -13.96 -12.65 3.53
CA ASP A 83 -12.70 -13.26 3.93
C ASP A 83 -12.56 -13.06 5.45
N GLU A 84 -12.32 -14.17 6.15
CA GLU A 84 -12.30 -14.37 7.62
C GLU A 84 -11.27 -13.50 8.38
N TYR A 85 -10.72 -12.48 7.73
CA TYR A 85 -9.59 -11.65 8.17
C TYR A 85 -10.00 -10.36 8.89
N LEU A 86 -11.14 -10.34 9.58
CA LEU A 86 -11.48 -9.30 10.55
C LEU A 86 -12.24 -9.86 11.75
N GLU A 87 -11.65 -10.82 12.48
CA GLU A 87 -12.06 -11.03 13.88
C GLU A 87 -11.31 -10.05 14.77
N TYR A 88 -11.90 -8.87 14.99
CA TYR A 88 -11.57 -8.05 16.16
C TYR A 88 -12.02 -8.85 17.39
N ARG A 89 -11.09 -9.55 18.03
CA ARG A 89 -11.37 -10.22 19.31
C ARG A 89 -11.40 -9.17 20.42
N GLN A 90 -12.58 -9.06 21.04
CA GLN A 90 -12.93 -8.17 22.15
C GLN A 90 -12.22 -8.57 23.45
#